data_AF-A0AAW8UP38-F1
#
_entry.id   AF-A0AAW8UP38-F1
#
_cell.length_a   1.000
_cell.length_b   1.000
_cell.length_c   1.000
_cell.angle_alpha   90.00
_cell.angle_beta   90.00
_cell.angle_gamma   90.00
#
_symmetry.space_group_name_H-M   'P 1'
#
loop_
_entity.id
_entity.type
_entity.pdbx_description
1 polymer ?
#
loop_
_entity_poly.entity_id
_entity_poly.type
_entity_poly.pdbx_seq_one_letter_code
_entity_poly.pdbx_strand_id
1 'polypeptide(L)'
;MKNILEKDIMQMLRLSTMLLSENPLPLNKAAADQNLSVKTIRRLLSSCLNEDPSFHYDVQQGHIRAFHDLQQPLASKNFPHTEMLAALFNKSTNYQLLLLLLKMPTISFADLHKRYYLSPSSLHRRFLSFSFFLAPYHLRIDRRSFPLITGNERQLRYVIFRLTLLASPTLSSNQAFQELKQIHQLRANAFYPNTPATFTQQVYPTCFVPRFYLVGERSYLFLWQQLLTLEPFYVPTEEAFLLRRIITPILSEHPLQQPLEVLLSKIFQAHLLGALLEGNLFVYPPLNPCLSERSQRLVQAFLTQLPHYEKLLKKHPELPLLYECIWQELSFFQPIIAFPQKKERPLK
;
A
#
# COMPACT_ATOMS: atom_id res chain seq x y z
N MET A 1 5.31 7.45 -0.52
CA MET A 1 4.17 8.24 -1.06
C MET A 1 4.46 9.74 -1.05
N LYS A 2 5.21 10.28 -0.07
CA LYS A 2 5.88 11.59 -0.24
C LYS A 2 6.65 11.57 -1.57
N ASN A 3 6.56 12.65 -2.35
CA ASN A 3 7.27 12.89 -3.63
C ASN A 3 6.62 12.32 -4.91
N ILE A 4 5.46 11.66 -4.85
CA ILE A 4 4.71 11.24 -6.06
C ILE A 4 3.36 11.94 -6.22
N LEU A 5 3.02 12.87 -5.34
CA LEU A 5 1.78 13.65 -5.36
C LEU A 5 2.10 15.14 -5.37
N GLU A 6 1.31 15.92 -6.10
CA GLU A 6 1.33 17.38 -6.04
C GLU A 6 0.98 17.89 -4.63
N LYS A 7 1.49 19.08 -4.28
CA LYS A 7 1.34 19.67 -2.94
C LYS A 7 -0.12 19.81 -2.53
N ASP A 8 -0.97 20.31 -3.42
CA ASP A 8 -2.39 20.56 -3.11
C ASP A 8 -3.15 19.25 -2.90
N ILE A 9 -2.81 18.18 -3.65
CA ILE A 9 -3.38 16.84 -3.44
C ILE A 9 -2.93 16.28 -2.09
N MET A 10 -1.66 16.44 -1.72
CA MET A 10 -1.17 16.05 -0.40
C MET A 10 -1.88 16.80 0.74
N GLN A 11 -2.20 18.08 0.54
CA GLN A 11 -2.94 18.88 1.51
C GLN A 11 -4.40 18.43 1.61
N MET A 12 -5.04 18.16 0.48
CA MET A 12 -6.41 17.63 0.46
C MET A 12 -6.46 16.26 1.15
N LEU A 13 -5.51 15.38 0.86
CA LEU A 13 -5.39 14.07 1.50
C LEU A 13 -5.24 14.15 3.03
N ARG A 14 -4.44 15.10 3.52
CA ARG A 14 -4.31 15.36 4.96
C ARG A 14 -5.63 15.87 5.54
N LEU A 15 -6.30 16.80 4.85
CA LEU A 15 -7.58 17.34 5.27
C LEU A 15 -8.64 16.23 5.38
N SER A 16 -8.75 15.41 4.34
CA SER A 16 -9.60 14.22 4.30
C SER A 16 -9.33 13.27 5.47
N THR A 17 -8.06 13.02 5.79
CA THR A 17 -7.68 12.15 6.91
C THR A 17 -8.13 12.73 8.25
N MET A 18 -7.98 14.04 8.44
CA MET A 18 -8.46 14.71 9.65
C MET A 18 -9.98 14.60 9.77
N LEU A 19 -10.70 14.77 8.66
CA LEU A 19 -12.16 14.63 8.60
C LEU A 19 -12.64 13.20 8.89
N LEU A 20 -11.83 12.17 8.63
CA LEU A 20 -12.15 10.80 9.07
C LEU A 20 -12.12 10.67 10.60
N SER A 21 -11.29 11.46 11.27
CA SER A 21 -11.14 11.43 12.74
C SER A 21 -12.11 12.38 13.44
N GLU A 22 -12.43 13.51 12.81
CA GLU A 22 -13.27 14.57 13.35
C GLU A 22 -14.08 15.22 12.22
N ASN A 23 -15.38 14.99 12.19
CA ASN A 23 -16.32 15.64 11.27
C ASN A 23 -17.55 16.05 12.08
N PRO A 24 -17.92 17.34 12.15
CA PRO A 24 -17.31 18.50 11.48
C PRO A 24 -15.93 18.91 12.04
N LEU A 25 -15.01 19.32 11.19
CA LEU A 25 -13.64 19.74 11.57
C LEU A 25 -13.53 21.28 11.67
N PRO A 26 -13.10 21.87 12.79
CA PRO A 26 -12.91 23.32 12.88
C PRO A 26 -11.88 23.83 11.85
N LEU A 27 -12.22 24.88 11.11
CA LEU A 27 -11.37 25.42 10.02
C LEU A 27 -10.01 25.92 10.52
N ASN A 28 -9.98 26.55 11.70
CA ASN A 28 -8.74 27.02 12.31
C ASN A 28 -7.84 25.86 12.73
N LYS A 29 -8.42 24.75 13.20
CA LYS A 29 -7.70 23.52 13.54
C LYS A 29 -7.09 22.88 12.30
N ALA A 30 -7.86 22.76 11.22
CA ALA A 30 -7.37 22.27 9.93
C ALA A 30 -6.19 23.10 9.39
N ALA A 31 -6.25 24.43 9.54
CA ALA A 31 -5.19 25.33 9.14
C ALA A 31 -3.93 25.16 10.01
N ALA A 32 -4.09 25.13 11.34
CA ALA A 32 -3.00 24.97 12.29
C ALA A 32 -2.27 23.62 12.10
N ASP A 33 -3.01 22.51 12.06
CA ASP A 33 -2.43 21.16 11.97
C ASP A 33 -1.67 20.92 10.66
N GLN A 34 -2.05 21.64 9.59
CA GLN A 34 -1.34 21.58 8.31
C GLN A 34 -0.26 22.65 8.14
N ASN A 35 -0.07 23.56 9.11
CA ASN A 35 0.78 24.74 9.02
C ASN A 35 0.45 25.62 7.80
N LEU A 36 -0.84 25.90 7.60
CA LEU A 36 -1.38 26.72 6.51
C LEU A 36 -2.22 27.87 7.05
N SER A 37 -2.44 28.89 6.21
CA SER A 37 -3.43 29.92 6.52
C SER A 37 -4.85 29.39 6.27
N VAL A 38 -5.83 29.91 7.01
CA VAL A 38 -7.26 29.65 6.78
C VAL A 38 -7.65 29.99 5.33
N LYS A 39 -7.09 31.06 4.76
CA LYS A 39 -7.29 31.45 3.36
C LYS A 39 -6.82 30.35 2.40
N THR A 40 -5.69 29.71 2.69
CA THR A 40 -5.16 28.59 1.89
C THR A 40 -6.08 27.38 1.95
N ILE A 41 -6.61 27.02 3.13
CA ILE A 41 -7.57 25.93 3.28
C ILE A 41 -8.85 26.21 2.47
N ARG A 42 -9.41 27.43 2.58
CA ARG A 42 -10.60 27.82 1.79
C ARG A 42 -10.33 27.72 0.28
N ARG A 43 -9.18 28.20 -0.18
CA ARG A 43 -8.78 28.08 -1.60
C ARG A 43 -8.68 26.62 -2.05
N LEU A 44 -8.14 25.74 -1.20
CA LEU A 44 -8.06 24.31 -1.48
C LEU A 44 -9.46 23.69 -1.62
N LEU A 45 -10.38 24.04 -0.73
CA LEU A 45 -11.78 23.60 -0.76
C LEU A 45 -12.57 24.13 -1.96
N SER A 46 -12.24 25.33 -2.46
CA SER A 46 -12.84 25.89 -3.68
C SER A 46 -12.17 25.41 -4.98
N SER A 47 -11.17 24.52 -4.91
CA SER A 47 -10.48 24.02 -6.10
C SER A 47 -11.23 22.85 -6.75
N CYS A 48 -10.95 22.60 -8.03
CA CYS A 48 -11.48 21.44 -8.77
C CYS A 48 -11.11 20.07 -8.16
N LEU A 49 -10.15 20.02 -7.23
CA LEU A 49 -9.89 18.81 -6.45
C LEU A 49 -11.13 18.39 -5.67
N ASN A 50 -11.92 19.34 -5.15
CA ASN A 50 -13.09 19.12 -4.31
C ASN A 50 -14.40 18.94 -5.11
N GLU A 51 -14.35 18.93 -6.44
CA GLU A 51 -15.52 18.72 -7.32
C GLU A 51 -15.75 17.22 -7.63
N ASP A 52 -15.11 16.31 -6.88
CA ASP A 52 -15.20 14.87 -7.13
C ASP A 52 -16.48 14.26 -6.56
N PRO A 53 -17.20 13.39 -7.28
CA PRO A 53 -18.38 12.72 -6.73
C PRO A 53 -18.05 11.73 -5.60
N SER A 54 -16.80 11.28 -5.46
CA SER A 54 -16.40 10.40 -4.37
C SER A 54 -16.12 11.15 -3.05
N PHE A 55 -15.94 12.48 -3.09
CA PHE A 55 -15.78 13.30 -1.89
C PHE A 55 -16.06 14.78 -2.15
N HIS A 56 -16.78 15.42 -1.23
CA HIS A 56 -17.02 16.86 -1.26
C HIS A 56 -16.99 17.44 0.15
N TYR A 57 -16.35 18.60 0.29
CA TYR A 57 -16.21 19.33 1.55
C TYR A 57 -16.72 20.77 1.44
N ASP A 58 -17.48 21.23 2.42
CA ASP A 58 -17.95 22.63 2.50
C ASP A 58 -17.67 23.24 3.87
N VAL A 59 -17.64 24.57 3.93
CA VAL A 59 -17.40 25.33 5.15
C VAL A 59 -18.71 25.95 5.64
N GLN A 60 -19.22 25.43 6.74
CA GLN A 60 -20.43 25.92 7.40
C GLN A 60 -20.09 26.38 8.82
N GLN A 61 -20.45 27.63 9.17
CA GLN A 61 -20.27 28.20 10.52
C GLN A 61 -18.83 28.00 11.07
N GLY A 62 -17.82 28.21 10.23
CA GLY A 62 -16.41 28.07 10.63
C GLY A 62 -15.89 26.63 10.73
N HIS A 63 -16.69 25.64 10.34
CA HIS A 63 -16.31 24.22 10.33
C HIS A 63 -16.37 23.65 8.92
N ILE A 64 -15.44 22.74 8.62
CA ILE A 64 -15.40 21.95 7.39
C ILE A 64 -16.26 20.71 7.61
N ARG A 65 -17.18 20.42 6.70
CA ARG A 65 -18.07 19.25 6.71
C ARG A 65 -17.84 18.42 5.47
N ALA A 66 -17.78 17.09 5.63
CA ALA A 66 -17.85 16.16 4.51
C ALA A 66 -19.31 15.79 4.23
N PHE A 67 -19.73 15.86 2.96
CA PHE A 67 -21.10 15.54 2.54
C PHE A 67 -21.36 14.05 2.34
N HIS A 68 -20.32 13.28 2.04
CA HIS A 68 -20.42 11.83 2.01
C HIS A 68 -20.23 11.27 3.42
N ASP A 69 -20.93 10.17 3.72
CA ASP A 69 -20.70 9.37 4.92
C ASP A 69 -19.32 8.69 4.86
N LEU A 70 -18.25 9.48 4.95
CA LEU A 70 -16.88 9.01 5.14
C LEU A 70 -16.73 8.16 6.41
N GLN A 71 -17.73 8.22 7.31
CA GLN A 71 -17.81 7.52 8.58
C GLN A 71 -18.81 6.35 8.60
N GLN A 72 -19.52 6.03 7.50
CA GLN A 72 -20.54 4.96 7.56
C GLN A 72 -19.90 3.58 7.86
N PRO A 73 -20.47 2.79 8.78
CA PRO A 73 -19.88 1.54 9.21
C PRO A 73 -20.16 0.38 8.24
N LEU A 74 -19.07 -0.25 7.76
CA LEU A 74 -18.76 -1.69 7.64
C LEU A 74 -19.79 -2.72 7.09
N ALA A 75 -21.02 -2.35 6.71
CA ALA A 75 -21.95 -3.31 6.10
C ALA A 75 -21.48 -3.76 4.70
N SER A 76 -20.76 -2.88 3.99
CA SER A 76 -20.03 -3.22 2.78
C SER A 76 -18.54 -3.31 3.09
N LYS A 77 -17.86 -4.33 2.54
CA LYS A 77 -16.40 -4.54 2.68
C LYS A 77 -15.54 -3.46 1.98
N ASN A 78 -16.16 -2.34 1.58
CA ASN A 78 -15.53 -1.24 0.87
C ASN A 78 -15.61 -0.01 1.76
N PHE A 79 -14.46 0.45 2.25
CA PHE A 79 -14.41 1.68 3.04
C PHE A 79 -14.61 2.90 2.12
N PRO A 80 -15.57 3.81 2.37
CA PRO A 80 -15.78 5.01 1.54
C PRO A 80 -14.51 5.86 1.34
N HIS A 81 -13.59 5.81 2.31
CA HIS A 81 -12.32 6.52 2.23
C HIS A 81 -11.35 5.95 1.18
N THR A 82 -11.48 4.70 0.75
CA THR A 82 -10.61 4.13 -0.29
C THR A 82 -10.94 4.72 -1.66
N GLU A 83 -12.22 4.95 -1.96
CA GLU A 83 -12.65 5.61 -3.20
C GLU A 83 -12.18 7.06 -3.25
N MET A 84 -12.30 7.79 -2.14
CA MET A 84 -11.73 9.14 -1.99
C MET A 84 -10.20 9.16 -2.25
N LEU A 85 -9.45 8.19 -1.70
CA LEU A 85 -8.02 8.07 -2.01
C LEU A 85 -7.80 7.88 -3.50
N ALA A 86 -8.49 6.91 -4.11
CA ALA A 86 -8.35 6.62 -5.51
C ALA A 86 -8.63 7.85 -6.37
N ALA A 87 -9.69 8.60 -6.07
CA ALA A 87 -10.04 9.85 -6.74
C ALA A 87 -8.90 10.89 -6.65
N LEU A 88 -8.36 11.13 -5.45
CA LEU A 88 -7.24 12.05 -5.26
C LEU A 88 -5.97 11.61 -6.00
N PHE A 89 -5.63 10.32 -5.94
CA PHE A 89 -4.48 9.77 -6.65
C PHE A 89 -4.66 9.85 -8.16
N ASN A 90 -5.86 9.55 -8.66
CA ASN A 90 -6.19 9.64 -10.08
C ASN A 90 -6.18 11.08 -10.60
N LYS A 91 -6.36 12.10 -9.75
CA LYS A 91 -6.15 13.52 -10.14
C LYS A 91 -4.67 13.93 -10.19
N SER A 92 -3.74 13.13 -9.65
CA SER A 92 -2.32 13.48 -9.61
C SER A 92 -1.62 13.17 -10.94
N THR A 93 -1.13 14.22 -11.61
CA THR A 93 -0.32 14.07 -12.82
C THR A 93 0.99 13.34 -12.52
N ASN A 94 1.63 13.63 -11.39
CA ASN A 94 2.84 12.92 -10.94
C ASN A 94 2.62 11.41 -10.81
N TYR A 95 1.54 11.03 -10.13
CA TYR A 95 1.18 9.63 -9.94
C TYR A 95 0.89 8.93 -11.27
N GLN A 96 0.04 9.54 -12.11
CA GLN A 96 -0.28 9.01 -13.43
C GLN A 96 0.97 8.83 -14.31
N LEU A 97 1.86 9.83 -14.30
CA LEU A 97 3.12 9.80 -15.05
C LEU A 97 4.03 8.66 -14.56
N LEU A 98 4.19 8.49 -13.25
CA LEU A 98 4.98 7.40 -12.68
C LEU A 98 4.40 6.03 -13.05
N LEU A 99 3.08 5.86 -12.92
CA LEU A 99 2.40 4.62 -13.28
C LEU A 99 2.57 4.30 -14.77
N LEU A 100 2.48 5.30 -15.64
CA LEU A 100 2.73 5.15 -17.06
C LEU A 100 4.17 4.70 -17.34
N LEU A 101 5.17 5.34 -16.75
CA LEU A 101 6.58 4.97 -16.93
C LEU A 101 6.86 3.53 -16.49
N LEU A 102 6.22 3.07 -15.42
CA LEU A 102 6.37 1.70 -14.94
C LEU A 102 5.68 0.67 -15.86
N LYS A 103 4.51 1.01 -16.42
CA LYS A 103 3.75 0.13 -17.33
C LYS A 103 4.27 0.15 -18.77
N MET A 104 4.86 1.26 -19.22
CA MET A 104 5.32 1.49 -20.59
C MET A 104 6.82 1.80 -20.63
N PRO A 105 7.67 0.77 -20.52
CA PRO A 105 9.13 0.94 -20.43
C PRO A 105 9.81 1.54 -21.67
N THR A 106 9.12 1.55 -22.81
CA THR A 106 9.64 2.01 -24.11
C THR A 106 9.18 3.41 -24.47
N ILE A 107 8.45 4.10 -23.59
CA ILE A 107 7.92 5.44 -23.87
C ILE A 107 9.04 6.47 -23.99
N SER A 108 9.01 7.29 -25.04
CA SER A 108 10.04 8.30 -25.29
C SER A 108 9.74 9.63 -24.57
N PHE A 109 10.75 10.49 -24.41
CA PHE A 109 10.54 11.86 -23.92
C PHE A 109 9.57 12.67 -24.80
N ALA A 110 9.60 12.46 -26.12
CA ALA A 110 8.71 13.15 -27.05
C ALA A 110 7.24 12.77 -26.82
N ASP A 111 6.97 11.48 -26.57
CA ASP A 111 5.63 10.99 -26.25
C ASP A 111 5.13 11.54 -24.92
N LEU A 112 6.00 11.57 -23.91
CA LEU A 112 5.68 12.14 -22.59
C LEU A 112 5.37 13.62 -22.65
N HIS A 113 6.18 14.39 -23.39
CA HIS A 113 5.95 15.81 -23.62
C HIS A 113 4.59 16.05 -24.27
N LYS A 114 4.27 15.31 -25.34
CA LYS A 114 2.99 15.45 -26.06
C LYS A 114 1.79 15.04 -25.19
N ARG A 115 1.92 13.96 -24.40
CA ARG A 115 0.81 13.41 -23.62
C ARG A 115 0.48 14.23 -22.37
N TYR A 116 1.49 14.78 -21.71
CA TYR A 116 1.32 15.52 -20.44
C TYR A 116 1.47 17.03 -20.58
N TYR A 117 1.82 17.54 -21.77
CA TYR A 117 2.08 18.95 -22.02
C TYR A 117 3.14 19.53 -21.07
N LEU A 118 4.18 18.74 -20.77
CA LEU A 118 5.25 19.10 -19.84
C LEU A 118 6.56 19.34 -20.59
N SER A 119 7.22 20.47 -20.30
CA SER A 119 8.57 20.74 -20.80
C SER A 119 9.59 19.67 -20.34
N PRO A 120 10.70 19.47 -21.08
CA PRO A 120 11.76 18.54 -20.66
C PRO A 120 12.29 18.80 -19.26
N SER A 121 12.50 20.08 -18.89
CA SER A 121 12.94 20.47 -17.56
C SER A 121 11.92 20.10 -16.46
N SER A 122 10.63 20.24 -16.76
CA SER A 122 9.55 19.83 -15.85
C SER A 122 9.51 18.32 -15.65
N LEU A 123 9.71 17.54 -16.71
CA LEU A 123 9.80 16.08 -16.65
C LEU A 123 11.01 15.63 -15.80
N HIS A 124 12.21 16.17 -16.04
CA HIS A 124 13.39 15.82 -15.25
C HIS A 124 13.23 16.11 -13.76
N ARG A 125 12.59 17.24 -13.39
CA ARG A 125 12.27 17.55 -11.99
C ARG A 125 11.35 16.50 -11.38
N ARG A 126 10.32 16.05 -12.11
CA ARG A 126 9.43 14.97 -11.65
C ARG A 126 10.17 13.64 -11.50
N PHE A 127 11.07 13.30 -12.43
CA PHE A 127 11.88 12.07 -12.35
C PHE A 127 12.83 12.07 -11.15
N LEU A 128 13.38 13.23 -10.80
CA LEU A 128 14.15 13.37 -9.56
C LEU A 128 13.28 13.04 -8.34
N SER A 129 12.06 13.57 -8.26
CA SER A 129 11.11 13.24 -7.19
C SER A 129 10.78 11.74 -7.15
N PHE A 130 10.60 11.10 -8.31
CA PHE A 130 10.35 9.67 -8.41
C PHE A 130 11.51 8.83 -7.91
N SER A 131 12.76 9.27 -8.12
CA SER A 131 13.93 8.53 -7.64
C SER A 131 13.92 8.31 -6.12
N PHE A 132 13.45 9.30 -5.35
CA PHE A 132 13.29 9.17 -3.90
C PHE A 132 12.20 8.16 -3.51
N PHE A 133 11.12 8.08 -4.29
CA PHE A 133 10.06 7.09 -4.05
C PHE A 133 10.50 5.67 -4.41
N LEU A 134 11.30 5.52 -5.48
CA LEU A 134 11.76 4.24 -6.01
C LEU A 134 12.92 3.65 -5.20
N ALA A 135 13.74 4.48 -4.56
CA ALA A 135 14.95 4.04 -3.86
C ALA A 135 14.74 2.98 -2.76
N PRO A 136 13.71 3.06 -1.88
CA PRO A 136 13.44 2.02 -0.88
C PRO A 136 13.09 0.66 -1.49
N TYR A 137 12.62 0.67 -2.75
CA TYR A 137 12.34 -0.54 -3.52
C TYR A 137 13.57 -0.98 -4.33
N HIS A 138 14.75 -0.39 -4.13
CA HIS A 138 15.94 -0.62 -4.96
C HIS A 138 15.69 -0.47 -6.47
N LEU A 139 14.71 0.37 -6.84
CA LEU A 139 14.41 0.71 -8.22
C LEU A 139 15.08 2.04 -8.57
N ARG A 140 15.47 2.19 -9.84
CA ARG A 140 16.14 3.38 -10.35
C ARG A 140 15.49 3.83 -11.63
N ILE A 141 15.39 5.13 -11.83
CA ILE A 141 14.95 5.73 -13.09
C ILE A 141 16.17 6.25 -13.85
N ASP A 142 16.44 5.71 -15.02
CA ASP A 142 17.32 6.37 -16.00
C ASP A 142 16.57 7.59 -16.54
N ARG A 143 17.27 8.72 -16.59
CA ARG A 143 16.73 10.03 -16.97
C ARG A 143 17.24 10.48 -18.33
N ARG A 144 18.01 9.66 -19.04
CA ARG A 144 18.46 9.89 -20.42
C ARG A 144 17.29 9.77 -21.41
N SER A 145 17.53 9.93 -22.70
CA SER A 145 16.54 10.07 -23.79
C SER A 145 15.37 9.08 -23.81
N PHE A 146 15.50 7.92 -23.16
CA PHE A 146 14.41 6.99 -22.88
C PHE A 146 14.32 6.80 -21.36
N PRO A 147 13.34 7.43 -20.69
CA PRO A 147 13.22 7.32 -19.25
C PRO A 147 12.75 5.92 -18.89
N LEU A 148 13.67 5.14 -18.34
CA LEU A 148 13.45 3.73 -18.06
C LEU A 148 13.62 3.45 -16.58
N ILE A 149 12.61 2.85 -15.96
CA ILE A 149 12.71 2.37 -14.58
C ILE A 149 13.24 0.95 -14.60
N THR A 150 14.41 0.78 -13.98
CA THR A 150 15.17 -0.48 -13.88
C THR A 150 15.31 -0.92 -12.44
N GLY A 151 15.67 -2.19 -12.24
CA GLY A 151 15.84 -2.83 -10.95
C GLY A 151 15.37 -4.27 -11.01
N ASN A 152 15.12 -4.87 -9.85
CA ASN A 152 14.60 -6.23 -9.80
C ASN A 152 13.18 -6.32 -10.38
N GLU A 153 12.94 -7.32 -11.22
CA GLU A 153 11.66 -7.53 -11.90
C GLU A 153 10.50 -7.79 -10.94
N ARG A 154 10.72 -8.61 -9.90
CA ARG A 154 9.71 -8.90 -8.86
C ARG A 154 9.26 -7.59 -8.21
N GLN A 155 10.23 -6.75 -7.90
CA GLN A 155 10.01 -5.48 -7.23
C GLN A 155 9.31 -4.46 -8.14
N LEU A 156 9.68 -4.39 -9.42
CA LEU A 156 8.98 -3.60 -10.43
C LEU A 156 7.50 -4.00 -10.52
N ARG A 157 7.25 -5.30 -10.70
CA ARG A 157 5.89 -5.85 -10.82
C ARG A 157 5.06 -5.60 -9.57
N TYR A 158 5.66 -5.76 -8.38
CA TYR A 158 5.00 -5.42 -7.12
C TYR A 158 4.65 -3.93 -7.03
N VAL A 159 5.57 -3.03 -7.35
CA VAL A 159 5.30 -1.57 -7.32
C VAL A 159 4.21 -1.19 -8.32
N ILE A 160 4.21 -1.75 -9.53
CA ILE A 160 3.14 -1.52 -10.51
C ILE A 160 1.80 -2.01 -9.94
N PHE A 161 1.76 -3.23 -9.42
CA PHE A 161 0.55 -3.83 -8.87
C PHE A 161 -0.01 -3.01 -7.69
N ARG A 162 0.87 -2.62 -6.77
CA ARG A 162 0.56 -1.75 -5.62
C ARG A 162 -0.06 -0.43 -6.05
N LEU A 163 0.50 0.24 -7.05
CA LEU A 163 -0.07 1.48 -7.58
C LEU A 163 -1.39 1.22 -8.30
N THR A 164 -1.50 0.18 -9.13
CA THR A 164 -2.80 -0.18 -9.76
C THR A 164 -3.91 -0.38 -8.73
N LEU A 165 -3.65 -1.11 -7.62
CA LEU A 165 -4.62 -1.29 -6.54
C LEU A 165 -4.99 0.02 -5.84
N LEU A 166 -4.05 0.97 -5.74
CA LEU A 166 -4.34 2.29 -5.17
C LEU A 166 -5.24 3.14 -6.07
N ALA A 167 -5.06 3.06 -7.40
CA ALA A 167 -5.93 3.72 -8.37
C ALA A 167 -7.32 3.08 -8.47
N SER A 168 -7.45 1.81 -8.06
CA SER A 168 -8.66 1.02 -8.20
C SER A 168 -8.84 0.08 -7.00
N PRO A 169 -9.18 0.63 -5.82
CA PRO A 169 -9.21 -0.12 -4.56
C PRO A 169 -10.41 -1.06 -4.42
N THR A 170 -11.40 -0.95 -5.31
CA THR A 170 -12.61 -1.77 -5.36
C THR A 170 -12.46 -3.03 -6.22
N LEU A 171 -11.28 -3.26 -6.81
CA LEU A 171 -11.01 -4.48 -7.57
C LEU A 171 -11.18 -5.71 -6.69
N SER A 172 -11.97 -6.66 -7.16
CA SER A 172 -12.02 -8.00 -6.56
C SER A 172 -10.68 -8.72 -6.69
N SER A 173 -10.45 -9.74 -5.85
CA SER A 173 -9.24 -10.57 -5.93
C SER A 173 -8.95 -11.12 -7.32
N ASN A 174 -9.98 -11.56 -8.06
CA ASN A 174 -9.80 -12.06 -9.42
C ASN A 174 -9.37 -10.94 -10.38
N GLN A 175 -10.04 -9.78 -10.34
CA GLN A 175 -9.67 -8.63 -11.18
C GLN A 175 -8.26 -8.14 -10.87
N ALA A 176 -7.89 -8.04 -9.59
CA ALA A 176 -6.53 -7.73 -9.17
C ALA A 176 -5.51 -8.73 -9.73
N PHE A 177 -5.83 -10.03 -9.72
CA PHE A 177 -4.95 -11.04 -10.31
C PHE A 177 -4.85 -10.91 -11.83
N GLN A 178 -5.92 -10.54 -12.53
CA GLN A 178 -5.85 -10.27 -13.98
C GLN A 178 -4.95 -9.06 -14.29
N GLU A 179 -5.06 -7.97 -13.52
CA GLU A 179 -4.15 -6.82 -13.63
C GLU A 179 -2.69 -7.27 -13.44
N LEU A 180 -2.43 -8.11 -12.44
CA LEU A 180 -1.11 -8.67 -12.21
C LEU A 180 -0.61 -9.48 -13.42
N LYS A 181 -1.44 -10.36 -13.98
CA LYS A 181 -1.10 -11.13 -15.20
C LYS A 181 -0.79 -10.24 -16.38
N GLN A 182 -1.58 -9.19 -16.61
CA GLN A 182 -1.34 -8.23 -17.69
C GLN A 182 0.00 -7.51 -17.49
N ILE A 183 0.33 -7.09 -16.27
CA ILE A 183 1.63 -6.48 -15.94
C ILE A 183 2.77 -7.44 -16.30
N HIS A 184 2.62 -8.73 -15.99
CA HIS A 184 3.62 -9.75 -16.30
C HIS A 184 3.84 -9.89 -17.81
N GLN A 185 2.75 -10.03 -18.57
CA GLN A 185 2.79 -10.17 -20.03
C GLN A 185 3.41 -8.92 -20.70
N LEU A 186 2.99 -7.73 -20.30
CA LEU A 186 3.52 -6.47 -20.83
C LEU A 186 5.03 -6.35 -20.58
N ARG A 187 5.48 -6.62 -19.35
CA ARG A 187 6.90 -6.60 -18.97
C ARG A 187 7.71 -7.66 -19.72
N ALA A 188 7.19 -8.88 -19.83
CA ALA A 188 7.84 -9.98 -20.53
C ALA A 188 8.03 -9.65 -22.02
N ASN A 189 6.98 -9.20 -22.70
CA ASN A 189 7.03 -8.86 -24.13
C ASN A 189 7.98 -7.68 -24.42
N ALA A 190 8.07 -6.71 -23.51
CA ALA A 190 8.89 -5.52 -23.72
C ALA A 190 10.40 -5.76 -23.53
N PHE A 191 10.80 -6.70 -22.67
CA PHE A 191 12.22 -6.88 -22.29
C PHE A 191 12.77 -8.27 -22.52
N TYR A 192 11.92 -9.29 -22.49
CA TYR A 192 12.31 -10.69 -22.53
C TYR A 192 11.49 -11.46 -23.58
N PRO A 193 11.42 -11.00 -24.85
CA PRO A 193 10.54 -11.60 -25.85
C PRO A 193 10.89 -13.07 -26.16
N ASN A 194 12.16 -13.44 -25.97
CA ASN A 194 12.69 -14.77 -26.32
C ASN A 194 13.29 -15.53 -25.13
N THR A 195 13.20 -14.99 -23.91
CA THR A 195 13.77 -15.64 -22.71
C THR A 195 12.79 -15.55 -21.54
N PRO A 196 12.64 -16.60 -20.72
CA PRO A 196 11.85 -16.50 -19.51
C PRO A 196 12.47 -15.46 -18.57
N ALA A 197 11.67 -14.52 -18.07
CA ALA A 197 12.13 -13.55 -17.09
C ALA A 197 12.64 -14.29 -15.85
N THR A 198 13.95 -14.28 -15.63
CA THR A 198 14.57 -14.94 -14.49
C THR A 198 14.55 -13.99 -13.30
N PHE A 199 13.93 -14.40 -12.19
CA PHE A 199 14.03 -13.67 -10.93
C PHE A 199 15.38 -13.96 -10.28
N THR A 200 16.43 -13.30 -10.75
CA THR A 200 17.84 -13.59 -10.41
C THR A 200 18.28 -13.16 -9.01
N GLN A 201 17.41 -12.55 -8.20
CA GLN A 201 17.85 -11.94 -6.94
C GLN A 201 17.82 -12.93 -5.77
N GLN A 202 18.94 -12.99 -5.05
CA GLN A 202 19.04 -13.67 -3.76
C GLN A 202 18.04 -13.06 -2.79
N VAL A 203 17.21 -13.91 -2.18
CA VAL A 203 16.19 -13.49 -1.23
C VAL A 203 16.73 -13.58 0.18
N TYR A 204 16.48 -12.55 0.98
CA TYR A 204 16.93 -12.51 2.36
C TYR A 204 15.87 -11.89 3.29
N PRO A 205 15.60 -12.53 4.45
CA PRO A 205 16.11 -13.84 4.89
C PRO A 205 15.41 -15.01 4.16
N THR A 206 16.11 -16.12 3.94
CA THR A 206 15.57 -17.29 3.20
C THR A 206 14.59 -18.13 4.02
N CYS A 207 14.64 -18.04 5.34
CA CYS A 207 13.88 -18.88 6.28
C CYS A 207 12.36 -18.67 6.25
N PHE A 208 11.87 -17.57 5.67
CA PHE A 208 10.43 -17.32 5.51
C PHE A 208 9.94 -17.61 4.09
N VAL A 209 10.79 -18.20 3.25
CA VAL A 209 10.54 -18.29 1.80
C VAL A 209 10.68 -19.73 1.35
N PRO A 210 9.55 -20.44 1.18
CA PRO A 210 9.57 -21.75 0.56
C PRO A 210 10.26 -21.69 -0.81
N ARG A 211 11.24 -22.58 -1.02
CA ARG A 211 12.12 -22.56 -2.21
C ARG A 211 11.35 -22.58 -3.54
N PHE A 212 10.19 -23.24 -3.57
CA PHE A 212 9.40 -23.37 -4.79
C PHE A 212 8.86 -22.04 -5.32
N TYR A 213 8.68 -21.02 -4.48
CA TYR A 213 8.29 -19.66 -4.91
C TYR A 213 9.42 -18.90 -5.63
N LEU A 214 10.66 -19.39 -5.55
CA LEU A 214 11.83 -18.76 -6.16
C LEU A 214 12.19 -19.31 -7.55
N VAL A 215 11.45 -20.32 -8.03
CA VAL A 215 11.84 -21.12 -9.20
C VAL A 215 11.56 -20.42 -10.54
N GLY A 216 10.54 -19.56 -10.61
CA GLY A 216 10.22 -18.83 -11.85
C GLY A 216 8.85 -18.15 -11.88
N GLU A 217 8.47 -17.65 -13.06
CA GLU A 217 7.25 -16.86 -13.28
C GLU A 217 5.96 -17.59 -12.89
N ARG A 218 5.83 -18.87 -13.23
CA ARG A 218 4.67 -19.67 -12.84
C ARG A 218 4.50 -19.76 -11.33
N SER A 219 5.58 -20.02 -10.60
CA SER A 219 5.55 -20.10 -9.13
C SER A 219 5.23 -18.75 -8.49
N TYR A 220 5.73 -17.66 -9.09
CA TYR A 220 5.42 -16.31 -8.61
C TYR A 220 3.96 -15.93 -8.84
N LEU A 221 3.39 -16.24 -10.01
CA LEU A 221 1.97 -16.03 -10.26
C LEU A 221 1.09 -16.89 -9.34
N PHE A 222 1.49 -18.14 -9.09
CA PHE A 222 0.79 -19.01 -8.15
C PHE A 222 0.80 -18.45 -6.72
N LEU A 223 1.95 -17.94 -6.25
CA LEU A 223 2.03 -17.23 -4.98
C LEU A 223 0.99 -16.10 -4.90
N TRP A 224 0.87 -15.30 -5.95
CA TRP A 224 -0.11 -14.21 -5.98
C TRP A 224 -1.56 -14.67 -6.01
N GLN A 225 -1.86 -15.81 -6.63
CA GLN A 225 -3.20 -16.42 -6.49
C GLN A 225 -3.50 -16.72 -5.03
N GLN A 226 -2.54 -17.28 -4.29
CA GLN A 226 -2.72 -17.61 -2.89
C GLN A 226 -2.79 -16.37 -2.00
N LEU A 227 -1.96 -15.35 -2.24
CA LEU A 227 -1.99 -14.07 -1.54
C LEU A 227 -3.31 -13.31 -1.77
N LEU A 228 -3.91 -13.45 -2.95
CA LEU A 228 -5.21 -12.88 -3.28
C LEU A 228 -6.38 -13.81 -2.93
N THR A 229 -6.14 -14.89 -2.18
CA THR A 229 -7.17 -15.87 -1.73
C THR A 229 -7.92 -16.57 -2.86
N LEU A 230 -7.35 -16.60 -4.07
CA LEU A 230 -7.87 -17.36 -5.21
C LEU A 230 -7.46 -18.82 -5.16
N GLU A 231 -6.41 -19.13 -4.40
CA GLU A 231 -5.91 -20.48 -4.16
C GLU A 231 -5.65 -20.65 -2.66
N PRO A 232 -5.76 -21.86 -2.09
CA PRO A 232 -5.41 -22.11 -0.70
C PRO A 232 -3.94 -21.79 -0.43
N PHE A 233 -3.69 -21.09 0.67
CA PHE A 233 -2.34 -20.81 1.14
C PHE A 233 -1.95 -21.79 2.23
N TYR A 234 -0.82 -22.48 2.03
CA TYR A 234 -0.30 -23.48 2.97
C TYR A 234 0.93 -22.95 3.69
N VAL A 235 0.92 -23.07 5.02
CA VAL A 235 2.11 -22.83 5.86
C VAL A 235 2.85 -24.17 5.99
N PRO A 236 4.16 -24.23 5.73
CA PRO A 236 4.89 -25.47 5.92
C PRO A 236 4.88 -25.90 7.40
N THR A 237 4.96 -27.21 7.63
CA THR A 237 4.62 -27.82 8.93
C THR A 237 5.48 -27.32 10.08
N GLU A 238 6.78 -27.12 9.85
CA GLU A 238 7.72 -26.66 10.88
C GLU A 238 7.40 -25.22 11.31
N GLU A 239 7.16 -24.33 10.35
CA GLU A 239 6.79 -22.94 10.62
C GLU A 239 5.40 -22.83 11.23
N ALA A 240 4.45 -23.68 10.80
CA ALA A 240 3.13 -23.75 11.40
C ALA A 240 3.20 -24.13 12.89
N PHE A 241 4.03 -25.13 13.24
CA PHE A 241 4.25 -25.53 14.62
C PHE A 241 4.88 -24.41 15.45
N LEU A 242 5.93 -23.77 14.93
CA LEU A 242 6.62 -22.70 15.62
C LEU A 242 5.71 -21.49 15.85
N LEU A 243 5.02 -21.02 14.81
CA LEU A 243 4.11 -19.88 14.90
C LEU A 243 2.95 -20.18 15.86
N ARG A 244 2.38 -21.39 15.81
CA ARG A 244 1.35 -21.84 16.76
C ARG A 244 1.84 -21.72 18.20
N ARG A 245 3.03 -22.26 18.50
CA ARG A 245 3.63 -22.21 19.84
C ARG A 245 3.80 -20.76 20.35
N ILE A 246 4.19 -19.84 19.47
CA ILE A 246 4.42 -18.44 19.82
C ILE A 246 3.10 -17.67 20.01
N ILE A 247 2.10 -17.91 19.15
CA ILE A 247 0.87 -17.12 19.09
C ILE A 247 -0.18 -17.58 20.10
N THR A 248 -0.27 -18.89 20.37
CA THR A 248 -1.28 -19.46 21.27
C THR A 248 -1.35 -18.76 22.64
N PRO A 249 -0.23 -18.52 23.37
CA PRO A 249 -0.27 -17.83 24.66
C PRO A 249 -0.88 -16.43 24.59
N ILE A 250 -0.57 -15.69 23.53
CA ILE A 250 -1.06 -14.31 23.33
C ILE A 250 -2.58 -14.32 23.08
N LEU A 251 -3.08 -15.30 22.33
CA LEU A 251 -4.51 -15.44 22.08
C LEU A 251 -5.29 -15.97 23.29
N SER A 252 -4.65 -16.72 24.19
CA SER A 252 -5.26 -17.11 25.47
C SER A 252 -5.57 -15.90 26.35
N GLU A 253 -4.70 -14.88 26.35
CA GLU A 253 -4.88 -13.64 27.11
C GLU A 253 -5.78 -12.62 26.39
N HIS A 254 -5.68 -12.56 25.05
CA HIS A 254 -6.41 -11.61 24.22
C HIS A 254 -7.16 -12.32 23.08
N PRO A 255 -8.26 -13.05 23.38
CA PRO A 255 -8.95 -13.91 22.42
C PRO A 255 -9.47 -13.18 21.19
N LEU A 256 -9.54 -13.91 20.07
CA LEU A 256 -10.11 -13.49 18.79
C LEU A 256 -11.10 -14.56 18.32
N GLN A 257 -12.11 -14.14 17.57
CA GLN A 257 -13.10 -15.06 16.98
C GLN A 257 -12.53 -15.84 15.78
N GLN A 258 -11.46 -15.34 15.16
CA GLN A 258 -10.86 -16.00 14.00
C GLN A 258 -10.16 -17.31 14.38
N PRO A 259 -10.28 -18.37 13.56
CA PRO A 259 -9.53 -19.60 13.75
C PRO A 259 -8.01 -19.34 13.71
N LEU A 260 -7.27 -20.01 14.59
CA LEU A 260 -5.82 -19.86 14.68
C LEU A 260 -5.14 -20.17 13.34
N GLU A 261 -5.57 -21.20 12.63
CA GLU A 261 -5.03 -21.62 11.34
C GLU A 261 -5.08 -20.49 10.29
N VAL A 262 -6.16 -19.70 10.29
CA VAL A 262 -6.32 -18.54 9.41
C VAL A 262 -5.32 -17.44 9.79
N LEU A 263 -5.13 -17.19 11.09
CA LEU A 263 -4.17 -16.21 11.59
C LEU A 263 -2.72 -16.60 11.27
N LEU A 264 -2.36 -17.87 11.48
CA LEU A 264 -1.03 -18.41 11.17
C LEU A 264 -0.71 -18.19 9.69
N SER A 265 -1.65 -18.51 8.80
CA SER A 265 -1.50 -18.31 7.36
C SER A 265 -1.24 -16.84 7.01
N LYS A 266 -2.05 -15.91 7.52
CA LYS A 266 -1.89 -14.47 7.26
C LYS A 266 -0.57 -13.91 7.81
N ILE A 267 -0.15 -14.36 9.00
CA ILE A 267 1.12 -13.92 9.60
C ILE A 267 2.29 -14.43 8.76
N PHE A 268 2.26 -15.69 8.34
CA PHE A 268 3.29 -16.26 7.48
C PHE A 268 3.32 -15.55 6.12
N GLN A 269 2.17 -15.21 5.53
CA GLN A 269 2.09 -14.40 4.31
C GLN A 269 2.79 -13.04 4.47
N ALA A 270 2.58 -12.35 5.59
CA ALA A 270 3.27 -11.08 5.87
C ALA A 270 4.79 -11.25 5.97
N HIS A 271 5.27 -12.32 6.62
CA HIS A 271 6.70 -12.62 6.69
C HIS A 271 7.30 -13.00 5.35
N LEU A 272 6.59 -13.83 4.57
CA LEU A 272 6.97 -14.23 3.21
C LEU A 272 7.09 -13.01 2.30
N LEU A 273 6.13 -12.09 2.35
CA LEU A 273 6.18 -10.84 1.58
C LEU A 273 7.37 -9.97 2.01
N GLY A 274 7.59 -9.78 3.31
CA GLY A 274 8.73 -9.02 3.80
C GLY A 274 10.09 -9.65 3.43
N ALA A 275 10.15 -10.97 3.32
CA ALA A 275 11.36 -11.62 2.85
C ALA A 275 11.55 -11.40 1.33
N LEU A 276 10.48 -11.51 0.54
CA LEU A 276 10.51 -11.46 -0.93
C LEU A 276 10.66 -10.06 -1.53
N LEU A 277 10.14 -9.03 -0.84
CA LEU A 277 9.98 -7.68 -1.35
C LEU A 277 10.79 -6.68 -0.53
N GLU A 278 10.94 -5.49 -1.07
CA GLU A 278 11.63 -4.35 -0.48
C GLU A 278 10.66 -3.17 -0.37
N GLY A 279 11.06 -2.14 0.39
CA GLY A 279 10.24 -0.94 0.62
C GLY A 279 8.95 -1.22 1.40
N ASN A 280 7.96 -0.33 1.27
CA ASN A 280 6.74 -0.41 2.07
C ASN A 280 5.75 -1.44 1.52
N LEU A 281 5.32 -2.38 2.36
CA LEU A 281 4.41 -3.46 1.97
C LEU A 281 2.94 -3.07 1.82
N PHE A 282 2.51 -1.94 2.41
CA PHE A 282 1.14 -1.45 2.29
C PHE A 282 0.89 -0.80 0.95
N VAL A 283 -0.30 -0.99 0.37
CA VAL A 283 -0.79 -0.18 -0.76
C VAL A 283 -0.79 1.32 -0.38
N TYR A 284 -1.37 1.62 0.78
CA TYR A 284 -1.25 2.92 1.43
C TYR A 284 -1.23 2.71 2.96
N PRO A 285 -0.19 3.16 3.67
CA PRO A 285 -0.06 2.92 5.11
C PRO A 285 -0.94 3.87 5.93
N PRO A 286 -1.36 3.46 7.14
CA PRO A 286 -2.10 4.32 8.06
C PRO A 286 -1.24 5.52 8.48
N LEU A 287 -1.87 6.70 8.64
CA LEU A 287 -1.15 7.95 8.88
C LEU A 287 -0.77 8.18 10.35
N ASN A 288 -1.60 7.71 11.29
CA ASN A 288 -1.34 7.79 12.74
C ASN A 288 -1.59 6.41 13.38
N PRO A 289 -0.70 5.43 13.15
CA PRO A 289 -0.90 4.09 13.67
C PRO A 289 -0.61 4.02 15.18
N CYS A 290 -1.49 3.33 15.91
CA CYS A 290 -1.21 2.86 17.27
C CYS A 290 -1.22 1.33 17.26
N LEU A 291 -0.24 0.71 17.90
CA LEU A 291 -0.20 -0.74 18.08
C LEU A 291 -1.02 -1.12 19.32
N SER A 292 -1.89 -2.10 19.17
CA SER A 292 -2.55 -2.74 20.30
C SER A 292 -1.53 -3.51 21.14
N GLU A 293 -1.87 -3.74 22.41
CA GLU A 293 -1.08 -4.59 23.30
C GLU A 293 -0.81 -5.97 22.68
N ARG A 294 -1.80 -6.54 21.98
CA ARG A 294 -1.67 -7.82 21.27
C ARG A 294 -0.52 -7.81 20.27
N SER A 295 -0.42 -6.77 19.43
CA SER A 295 0.69 -6.68 18.45
C SER A 295 2.03 -6.41 19.12
N GLN A 296 2.06 -5.62 20.19
CA GLN A 296 3.29 -5.37 20.95
C GLN A 296 3.84 -6.68 21.55
N ARG A 297 2.96 -7.46 22.20
CA ARG A 297 3.31 -8.79 22.75
C ARG A 297 3.75 -9.75 21.64
N LEU A 298 3.09 -9.75 20.48
CA LEU A 298 3.49 -10.59 19.35
C LEU A 298 4.88 -10.23 18.83
N VAL A 299 5.18 -8.94 18.67
CA VAL A 299 6.50 -8.48 18.23
C VAL A 299 7.58 -8.90 19.23
N GLN A 300 7.34 -8.74 20.53
CA GLN A 300 8.27 -9.18 21.57
C GLN A 300 8.48 -10.69 21.55
N ALA A 301 7.41 -11.47 21.39
CA ALA A 301 7.47 -12.91 21.29
C ALA A 301 8.23 -13.38 20.04
N PHE A 302 8.04 -12.71 18.89
CA PHE A 302 8.83 -13.01 17.69
C PHE A 302 10.30 -12.62 17.81
N LEU A 303 10.62 -11.47 18.43
CA LEU A 303 12.02 -11.09 18.65
C LEU A 303 12.77 -12.09 19.53
N THR A 304 12.08 -12.75 20.45
CA THR A 304 12.67 -13.72 21.38
C THR A 304 12.66 -15.15 20.86
N GLN A 305 11.64 -15.55 20.10
CA GLN A 305 11.39 -16.95 19.77
C GLN A 305 11.42 -17.27 18.27
N LEU A 306 11.30 -16.28 17.38
CA LEU A 306 11.26 -16.50 15.93
C LEU A 306 12.63 -16.19 15.31
N PRO A 307 13.37 -17.20 14.81
CA PRO A 307 14.67 -16.98 14.19
C PRO A 307 14.61 -15.96 13.06
N HIS A 308 15.62 -15.08 13.00
CA HIS A 308 15.77 -14.05 11.97
C HIS A 308 14.67 -12.97 11.90
N TYR A 309 13.72 -12.97 12.84
CA TYR A 309 12.68 -11.95 12.87
C TYR A 309 13.23 -10.53 13.01
N GLU A 310 14.26 -10.33 13.83
CA GLU A 310 14.99 -9.06 13.96
C GLU A 310 15.39 -8.48 12.59
N LYS A 311 15.96 -9.31 11.71
CA LYS A 311 16.45 -8.90 10.40
C LYS A 311 15.28 -8.50 9.50
N LEU A 312 14.19 -9.26 9.58
CA LEU A 312 12.96 -8.99 8.84
C LEU A 312 12.31 -7.67 9.33
N LEU A 313 12.27 -7.44 10.65
CA LEU A 313 11.73 -6.22 11.23
C LEU A 313 12.59 -4.99 10.91
N LYS A 314 13.92 -5.14 10.89
CA LYS A 314 14.83 -4.07 10.45
C LYS A 314 14.59 -3.68 8.99
N LYS A 315 14.27 -4.67 8.15
CA LYS A 315 13.95 -4.48 6.73
C LYS A 315 12.57 -3.83 6.56
N HIS A 316 11.57 -4.29 7.32
CA HIS A 316 10.19 -3.84 7.28
C HIS A 316 9.72 -3.39 8.66
N PRO A 317 10.04 -2.15 9.08
CA PRO A 317 9.60 -1.62 10.37
C PRO A 317 8.07 -1.50 10.47
N GLU A 318 7.35 -1.57 9.35
CA GLU A 318 5.89 -1.57 9.29
C GLU A 318 5.23 -2.92 9.61
N LEU A 319 6.00 -4.02 9.76
CA LEU A 319 5.45 -5.35 10.07
C LEU A 319 4.49 -5.41 11.26
N PRO A 320 4.75 -4.71 12.39
CA PRO A 320 3.80 -4.66 13.50
C PRO A 320 2.41 -4.16 13.09
N LEU A 321 2.34 -3.24 12.11
CA LEU A 321 1.07 -2.71 11.59
C LEU A 321 0.37 -3.71 10.68
N LEU A 322 1.11 -4.60 10.02
CA LEU A 322 0.50 -5.69 9.26
C LEU A 322 -0.18 -6.69 10.19
N TYR A 323 0.36 -6.93 11.39
CA TYR A 323 -0.33 -7.75 12.41
C TYR A 323 -1.61 -7.08 12.89
N GLU A 324 -1.62 -5.75 13.08
CA GLU A 324 -2.85 -5.00 13.37
C GLU A 324 -3.91 -5.21 12.29
N CYS A 325 -3.52 -5.18 11.01
CA CYS A 325 -4.46 -5.47 9.92
C CYS A 325 -5.05 -6.87 10.04
N ILE A 326 -4.21 -7.86 10.35
CA ILE A 326 -4.64 -9.26 10.51
C ILE A 326 -5.65 -9.38 11.66
N TRP A 327 -5.38 -8.77 12.82
CA TRP A 327 -6.30 -8.77 13.97
C TRP A 327 -7.63 -8.06 13.74
N GLN A 328 -7.66 -7.13 12.78
CA GLN A 328 -8.83 -6.34 12.42
C GLN A 328 -9.49 -6.82 11.12
N GLU A 329 -9.04 -7.95 10.59
CA GLU A 329 -9.53 -8.56 9.34
C GLU A 329 -9.37 -7.67 8.10
N LEU A 330 -8.44 -6.72 8.14
CA LEU A 330 -8.15 -5.83 7.04
C LEU A 330 -7.13 -6.48 6.09
N SER A 331 -7.38 -6.34 4.79
CA SER A 331 -6.40 -6.72 3.78
C SER A 331 -5.34 -5.61 3.65
N PHE A 332 -4.06 -5.95 3.86
CA PHE A 332 -2.98 -5.00 3.58
C PHE A 332 -2.75 -4.77 2.06
N PHE A 333 -3.50 -5.47 1.19
CA PHE A 333 -3.63 -5.16 -0.24
C PHE A 333 -4.75 -4.14 -0.54
N GLN A 334 -5.38 -3.57 0.48
CA GLN A 334 -6.26 -2.42 0.35
C GLN A 334 -5.57 -1.17 0.93
N PRO A 335 -5.90 0.04 0.45
CA PRO A 335 -5.45 1.26 1.11
C PRO A 335 -6.04 1.35 2.52
N ILE A 336 -5.19 1.62 3.52
CA ILE A 336 -5.62 1.74 4.92
C ILE A 336 -5.21 3.13 5.42
N ILE A 337 -6.17 4.03 5.61
CA ILE A 337 -5.89 5.40 6.08
C ILE A 337 -5.89 5.48 7.61
N ALA A 338 -6.81 4.76 8.23
CA ALA A 338 -6.97 4.67 9.67
C ALA A 338 -7.46 3.27 10.06
N PHE A 339 -7.02 2.80 11.22
CA PHE A 339 -7.61 1.60 11.82
C PHE A 339 -8.97 1.94 12.40
N PRO A 340 -10.01 1.11 12.19
CA PRO A 340 -11.28 1.23 12.89
C PRO A 340 -11.07 1.38 14.39
N GLN A 341 -11.60 2.44 14.99
CA GLN A 341 -11.62 2.57 16.44
C GLN A 341 -12.51 1.44 16.99
N LYS A 342 -11.89 0.43 17.63
CA LYS A 342 -12.65 -0.51 18.44
C LYS A 342 -13.14 0.28 19.65
N LYS A 343 -14.46 0.54 19.72
CA LYS A 343 -15.09 0.79 21.03
C LYS A 343 -14.86 -0.49 21.82
N GLU A 344 -13.87 -0.50 22.70
CA GLU A 344 -13.74 -1.54 23.70
C GLU A 344 -15.08 -1.59 24.42
N ARG A 345 -15.84 -2.67 24.19
CA ARG A 345 -16.99 -2.94 25.06
C ARG A 345 -16.37 -3.23 26.43
N PRO A 346 -16.77 -2.52 27.50
CA PRO A 346 -16.33 -2.90 28.82
C PRO A 346 -16.72 -4.37 29.01
N LEU A 347 -15.74 -5.19 29.38
CA LEU A 347 -15.98 -6.54 29.85
C LEU A 347 -17.01 -6.44 30.98
N LYS A 348 -18.16 -7.08 30.78
CA LYS A 348 -19.15 -7.27 31.84
C LYS A 348 -18.75 -8.45 32.70
#